data_AF-A0A024TUC9-F1
#
_entry.id   AF-A0A024TUC9-F1
#
_cell.length_a   1.000
_cell.length_b   1.000
_cell.length_c   1.000
_cell.angle_alpha   90.00
_cell.angle_beta   90.00
_cell.angle_gamma   90.00
#
_symmetry.space_group_name_H-M   'P 1'
#
loop_
_entity.id
_entity.type
_entity.pdbx_description
1 polymer ?
#
loop_
_entity_poly.entity_id
_entity_poly.type
_entity_poly.pdbx_seq_one_letter_code
_entity_poly.pdbx_strand_id
1 'polypeptide(L)'
;MQNGNLKKFSVLFLGANYLSSIEDLRTLPRSITRLSFQNNDYTELTNLDWTKMTLVYLINCNLLRSINMVKFSTSIVHLDLSSVTLTKWIKDNSTFIALNSSLRPNNTADDSTRDDGKQSYTGYGYYNTKITTSGADCAATIGFIQELWPDKSMGNYKYASEVFKVCVVPDVTTSSTPTPVTTAPPKDDNTGVIVGVIVGVVVVLGVGVFCFVKRRKPQPESTNGYPERSSRGGRKSGGGAAHQEHYHQFDGGDKGSNNRRSVTQNGTTHNLGNRFSNSGGQSMPSLTSTDESNINLVPLALVRIEARDVLLHQKFGEVWRGTFHGDDVAVKMLHPSRVTVTQIQSFVSKIQLMNSFDSPYIVKLVGACWTRPSDLQCVMELMDGGDLKDYLDTHSPAQFDWIDKYRYIYQIVEGLVYLHSLNIIHRDVKSHNVLLDSTKGTKLTDFGVSKEDIQGVGTFRWLAPTQVGVLLGDLCLESTRIHSQRIGT
;
A
#
# COMPACT_ATOMS: atom_id res chain seq x y z
N MET A 1 -25.37 15.81 -16.89
CA MET A 1 -25.75 14.46 -17.35
C MET A 1 -24.77 13.99 -18.41
N GLN A 2 -23.81 13.15 -18.04
CA GLN A 2 -23.28 12.12 -18.95
C GLN A 2 -22.96 10.91 -18.07
N ASN A 3 -23.87 9.94 -18.07
CA ASN A 3 -23.60 8.56 -17.67
C ASN A 3 -22.60 7.99 -18.68
N GLY A 4 -21.31 8.26 -18.47
CA GLY A 4 -20.25 7.56 -19.15
C GLY A 4 -20.16 6.15 -18.57
N ASN A 5 -20.41 5.14 -19.40
CA ASN A 5 -20.13 3.73 -19.09
C ASN A 5 -18.72 3.60 -18.50
N LEU A 6 -18.60 3.53 -17.17
CA LEU A 6 -17.39 3.11 -16.48
C LEU A 6 -17.02 1.74 -17.06
N LYS A 7 -15.95 1.68 -17.86
CA LYS A 7 -15.36 0.40 -18.27
C LYS A 7 -15.05 -0.35 -16.98
N LYS A 8 -15.82 -1.41 -16.67
CA LYS A 8 -15.54 -2.27 -15.53
C LYS A 8 -14.12 -2.81 -15.71
N PHE A 9 -13.22 -2.39 -14.83
CA PHE A 9 -11.88 -2.95 -14.77
C PHE A 9 -12.01 -4.44 -14.47
N SER A 10 -11.55 -5.24 -15.43
CA SER A 10 -11.56 -6.70 -15.33
C SER A 10 -10.15 -7.26 -15.12
N VAL A 11 -9.14 -6.40 -15.08
CA VAL A 11 -7.72 -6.80 -15.08
C VAL A 11 -6.98 -6.07 -13.98
N LEU A 12 -6.21 -6.81 -13.19
CA LEU A 12 -5.35 -6.30 -12.13
C LEU A 12 -3.96 -6.94 -12.24
N PHE A 13 -2.94 -6.09 -12.36
CA PHE A 13 -1.53 -6.49 -12.37
C PHE A 13 -0.85 -5.90 -11.13
N LEU A 14 -0.40 -6.77 -10.24
CA LEU A 14 0.27 -6.47 -8.97
C LEU A 14 1.73 -6.94 -8.98
N GLY A 15 2.34 -7.13 -10.14
CA GLY A 15 3.66 -7.75 -10.21
C GLY A 15 4.80 -6.89 -9.67
N ALA A 16 5.84 -7.53 -9.11
CA ALA A 16 7.09 -6.92 -8.64
C ALA A 16 6.93 -5.87 -7.53
N ASN A 17 5.96 -6.09 -6.64
CA ASN A 17 5.60 -5.17 -5.56
C ASN A 17 6.01 -5.66 -4.16
N TYR A 18 6.76 -6.78 -4.07
CA TYR A 18 7.17 -7.39 -2.80
C TYR A 18 5.99 -7.66 -1.84
N LEU A 19 4.79 -7.89 -2.41
CA LEU A 19 3.58 -8.13 -1.62
C LEU A 19 3.68 -9.46 -0.88
N SER A 20 3.34 -9.46 0.40
CA SER A 20 3.41 -10.66 1.26
C SER A 20 2.10 -10.96 2.01
N SER A 21 1.16 -10.00 2.07
CA SER A 21 -0.11 -10.14 2.78
C SER A 21 -1.27 -10.41 1.83
N ILE A 22 -2.06 -11.47 2.11
CA ILE A 22 -3.18 -11.88 1.27
C ILE A 22 -4.48 -11.10 1.50
N GLU A 23 -4.52 -10.17 2.46
CA GLU A 23 -5.77 -9.43 2.76
C GLU A 23 -6.27 -8.59 1.59
N ASP A 24 -5.35 -8.01 0.82
CA ASP A 24 -5.71 -7.27 -0.39
C ASP A 24 -6.35 -8.17 -1.45
N LEU A 25 -5.97 -9.46 -1.47
CA LEU A 25 -6.55 -10.44 -2.37
C LEU A 25 -7.97 -10.87 -1.94
N ARG A 26 -8.35 -10.67 -0.67
CA ARG A 26 -9.71 -10.93 -0.18
C ARG A 26 -10.69 -9.84 -0.56
N THR A 27 -10.21 -8.61 -0.68
CA THR A 27 -11.03 -7.41 -0.89
C THR A 27 -11.13 -6.99 -2.36
N LEU A 28 -10.62 -7.82 -3.28
CA LEU A 28 -10.63 -7.52 -4.71
C LEU A 28 -12.06 -7.24 -5.21
N PRO A 29 -12.25 -6.17 -6.01
CA PRO A 29 -13.54 -5.89 -6.62
C PRO A 29 -14.04 -7.07 -7.45
N ARG A 30 -15.32 -7.42 -7.34
CA ARG A 30 -15.95 -8.52 -8.09
C ARG A 30 -15.89 -8.36 -9.62
N SER A 31 -15.54 -7.19 -10.12
CA SER A 31 -15.34 -6.95 -11.55
C SER A 31 -14.03 -7.52 -12.09
N ILE A 32 -13.02 -7.72 -11.22
CA ILE A 32 -11.72 -8.27 -11.61
C ILE A 32 -11.88 -9.74 -11.95
N THR A 33 -11.48 -10.09 -13.17
CA THR A 33 -11.51 -11.46 -13.69
C THR A 33 -10.14 -11.91 -14.21
N ARG A 34 -9.14 -11.04 -14.22
CA ARG A 34 -7.78 -11.33 -14.66
C ARG A 34 -6.81 -10.76 -13.63
N LEU A 35 -5.99 -11.61 -13.04
CA LEU A 35 -5.13 -11.27 -11.93
C LEU A 35 -3.70 -11.73 -12.20
N SER A 36 -2.73 -10.85 -12.01
CA SER A 36 -1.31 -11.19 -12.02
C SER A 36 -0.66 -10.60 -10.79
N PHE A 37 0.17 -11.38 -10.11
CA PHE A 37 0.98 -10.91 -8.98
C PHE A 37 2.36 -11.57 -9.02
N GLN A 38 2.90 -11.68 -10.22
CA GLN A 38 4.26 -12.16 -10.49
C GLN A 38 5.32 -11.44 -9.65
N ASN A 39 6.41 -12.13 -9.28
CA ASN A 39 7.53 -11.53 -8.53
C ASN A 39 7.09 -10.87 -7.19
N ASN A 40 6.19 -11.50 -6.44
CA ASN A 40 5.82 -11.08 -5.08
C ASN A 40 6.27 -12.09 -4.03
N ASP A 41 6.23 -11.67 -2.77
CA ASP A 41 6.81 -12.33 -1.61
C ASP A 41 5.78 -13.12 -0.76
N TYR A 42 4.63 -13.45 -1.34
CA TYR A 42 3.63 -14.30 -0.70
C TYR A 42 4.24 -15.65 -0.33
N THR A 43 4.07 -16.07 0.93
CA THR A 43 4.48 -17.39 1.40
C THR A 43 3.33 -18.41 1.34
N GLU A 44 2.10 -17.92 1.49
CA GLU A 44 0.87 -18.71 1.50
C GLU A 44 -0.28 -17.93 0.87
N LEU A 45 -1.13 -18.64 0.11
CA LEU A 45 -2.45 -18.16 -0.32
C LEU A 45 -3.53 -18.99 0.36
N THR A 46 -4.42 -18.37 1.13
CA THR A 46 -5.44 -19.11 1.88
C THR A 46 -6.84 -18.50 1.85
N ASN A 47 -7.86 -19.34 1.64
CA ASN A 47 -9.29 -18.98 1.71
C ASN A 47 -9.70 -17.83 0.75
N LEU A 48 -9.21 -17.83 -0.49
CA LEU A 48 -9.55 -16.80 -1.49
C LEU A 48 -10.67 -17.29 -2.41
N ASP A 49 -11.63 -16.42 -2.74
CA ASP A 49 -12.68 -16.73 -3.72
C ASP A 49 -12.31 -16.17 -5.09
N TRP A 50 -11.78 -17.04 -5.95
CA TRP A 50 -11.41 -16.72 -7.33
C TRP A 50 -12.33 -17.40 -8.34
N THR A 51 -13.57 -17.72 -7.94
CA THR A 51 -14.55 -18.38 -8.81
C THR A 51 -14.91 -17.56 -10.05
N LYS A 52 -14.68 -16.24 -10.05
CA LYS A 52 -14.87 -15.35 -11.21
C LYS A 52 -13.59 -15.10 -12.03
N MET A 53 -12.44 -15.60 -11.59
CA MET A 53 -11.19 -15.41 -12.31
C MET A 53 -11.15 -16.27 -13.58
N THR A 54 -10.62 -15.66 -14.64
CA THR A 54 -10.46 -16.22 -15.98
C THR A 54 -8.99 -16.39 -16.34
N LEU A 55 -8.11 -15.47 -15.88
CA LEU A 55 -6.66 -15.60 -16.04
C LEU A 55 -5.98 -15.31 -14.69
N VAL A 56 -5.09 -16.20 -14.26
CA VAL A 56 -4.27 -15.99 -13.06
C VAL A 56 -2.81 -16.25 -13.38
N TYR A 57 -1.94 -15.29 -13.04
CA TYR A 57 -0.50 -15.39 -13.23
C TYR A 57 0.24 -15.37 -11.89
N LEU A 58 0.79 -16.54 -11.52
CA LEU A 58 1.64 -16.82 -10.38
C LEU A 58 3.05 -17.14 -10.88
N ILE A 59 3.73 -16.15 -11.45
CA ILE A 59 5.05 -16.35 -12.08
C ILE A 59 6.15 -15.86 -11.14
N ASN A 60 7.22 -16.65 -10.98
CA ASN A 60 8.38 -16.30 -10.16
C ASN A 60 8.04 -15.93 -8.70
N CYS A 61 6.97 -16.51 -8.16
CA CYS A 61 6.61 -16.38 -6.74
C CYS A 61 7.48 -17.32 -5.91
N ASN A 62 8.79 -17.02 -5.81
CA ASN A 62 9.80 -17.92 -5.29
C ASN A 62 9.63 -18.26 -3.80
N LEU A 63 8.93 -17.42 -3.04
CA LEU A 63 8.65 -17.64 -1.61
C LEU A 63 7.34 -18.41 -1.35
N LEU A 64 6.47 -18.54 -2.36
CA LEU A 64 5.18 -19.20 -2.20
C LEU A 64 5.38 -20.70 -2.00
N ARG A 65 4.87 -21.22 -0.88
CA ARG A 65 4.97 -22.64 -0.51
C ARG A 65 3.62 -23.33 -0.40
N SER A 66 2.56 -22.60 -0.05
CA SER A 66 1.22 -23.18 0.10
C SER A 66 0.11 -22.41 -0.61
N ILE A 67 -0.83 -23.17 -1.18
CA ILE A 67 -2.13 -22.67 -1.65
C ILE A 67 -3.22 -23.52 -1.00
N ASN A 68 -4.05 -22.91 -0.16
CA ASN A 68 -5.01 -23.61 0.69
C ASN A 68 -6.42 -23.03 0.50
N MET A 69 -7.37 -23.86 0.10
CA MET A 69 -8.79 -23.49 0.00
C MET A 69 -9.04 -22.23 -0.87
N VAL A 70 -8.22 -22.02 -1.89
CA VAL A 70 -8.46 -21.02 -2.93
C VAL A 70 -9.42 -21.61 -3.96
N LYS A 71 -10.58 -20.98 -4.14
CA LYS A 71 -11.67 -21.49 -4.98
C LYS A 71 -11.52 -21.06 -6.42
N PHE A 72 -11.61 -22.00 -7.34
CA PHE A 72 -11.73 -21.75 -8.77
C PHE A 72 -13.03 -22.36 -9.31
N SER A 73 -13.57 -21.78 -10.36
CA SER A 73 -14.68 -22.36 -11.13
C SER A 73 -14.23 -22.69 -12.55
N THR A 74 -15.11 -23.26 -13.35
CA THR A 74 -14.90 -23.50 -14.78
C THR A 74 -14.74 -22.22 -15.62
N SER A 75 -14.84 -21.04 -14.99
CA SER A 75 -14.51 -19.76 -15.64
C SER A 75 -13.00 -19.58 -15.88
N ILE A 76 -12.14 -20.35 -15.20
CA ILE A 76 -10.69 -20.26 -15.36
C ILE A 76 -10.28 -20.79 -16.74
N VAL A 77 -9.59 -19.95 -17.51
CA VAL A 77 -9.09 -20.25 -18.85
C VAL A 77 -7.57 -20.37 -18.84
N HIS A 78 -6.90 -19.65 -17.93
CA HIS A 78 -5.44 -19.71 -17.81
C HIS A 78 -4.96 -19.64 -16.35
N LEU A 79 -3.99 -20.48 -16.02
CA LEU A 79 -3.28 -20.47 -14.74
C LEU A 79 -1.78 -20.70 -14.97
N ASP A 80 -0.98 -19.65 -14.85
CA ASP A 80 0.48 -19.76 -14.96
C ASP A 80 1.11 -19.91 -13.57
N LEU A 81 1.88 -20.98 -13.37
CA LEU A 81 2.60 -21.31 -12.14
C LEU A 81 4.12 -21.39 -12.39
N SER A 82 4.62 -20.80 -13.48
CA SER A 82 6.02 -20.92 -13.88
C SER A 82 6.95 -20.41 -12.78
N SER A 83 7.99 -21.19 -12.49
CA SER A 83 8.96 -20.95 -11.41
C SER A 83 8.35 -20.93 -10.00
N VAL A 84 7.24 -21.62 -9.77
CA VAL A 84 6.65 -21.81 -8.42
C VAL A 84 6.99 -23.19 -7.85
N THR A 85 7.35 -23.23 -6.57
CA THR A 85 7.58 -24.48 -5.82
C THR A 85 6.65 -24.58 -4.63
N LEU A 86 5.57 -25.35 -4.78
CA LEU A 86 4.59 -25.63 -3.73
C LEU A 86 4.95 -26.92 -3.00
N THR A 87 4.99 -26.85 -1.67
CA THR A 87 5.10 -28.02 -0.79
C THR A 87 3.74 -28.47 -0.24
N LYS A 88 2.70 -27.68 -0.46
CA LYS A 88 1.33 -27.97 -0.02
C LYS A 88 0.30 -27.27 -0.91
N TRP A 89 -0.64 -28.01 -1.49
CA TRP A 89 -1.79 -27.45 -2.18
C TRP A 89 -3.07 -28.21 -1.83
N ILE A 90 -3.91 -27.58 -1.01
CA ILE A 90 -5.17 -28.15 -0.52
C ILE A 90 -6.33 -27.41 -1.16
N LYS A 91 -7.31 -28.14 -1.69
CA LYS A 91 -8.50 -27.57 -2.36
C LYS A 91 -9.75 -28.42 -2.13
N ASP A 92 -10.92 -27.81 -2.30
CA ASP A 92 -12.18 -28.54 -2.34
C ASP A 92 -12.34 -29.32 -3.65
N ASN A 93 -13.28 -30.27 -3.63
CA ASN A 93 -13.57 -31.14 -4.76
C ASN A 93 -14.04 -30.34 -5.99
N SER A 94 -14.86 -29.30 -5.80
CA SER A 94 -15.36 -28.44 -6.88
C SER A 94 -14.24 -27.73 -7.65
N THR A 95 -13.24 -27.22 -6.93
CA THR A 95 -12.06 -26.55 -7.47
C THR A 95 -11.16 -27.54 -8.20
N PHE A 96 -10.98 -28.74 -7.65
CA PHE A 96 -10.22 -29.80 -8.31
C PHE A 96 -10.82 -30.17 -9.66
N ILE A 97 -12.14 -30.38 -9.71
CA ILE A 97 -12.87 -30.67 -10.96
C ILE A 97 -12.72 -29.50 -11.94
N ALA A 98 -12.89 -28.26 -11.49
CA ALA A 98 -12.77 -27.08 -12.35
C ALA A 98 -11.40 -26.97 -13.02
N LEU A 99 -10.32 -27.12 -12.26
CA LEU A 99 -8.95 -27.02 -12.79
C LEU A 99 -8.60 -28.14 -13.77
N ASN A 100 -9.06 -29.37 -13.53
CA ASN A 100 -8.79 -30.52 -14.41
C ASN A 100 -9.65 -30.50 -15.69
N SER A 101 -10.87 -29.96 -15.63
CA SER A 101 -11.77 -29.92 -16.79
C SER A 101 -11.55 -28.70 -17.69
N SER A 102 -11.09 -27.58 -17.12
CA SER A 102 -11.03 -26.29 -17.84
C SER A 102 -9.64 -25.96 -18.41
N LEU A 103 -8.57 -26.55 -17.86
CA LEU A 103 -7.20 -26.22 -18.24
C LEU A 103 -6.51 -27.42 -18.91
N ARG A 104 -5.78 -27.14 -19.98
CA ARG A 104 -4.92 -28.10 -20.70
C ARG A 104 -3.45 -27.69 -20.60
N PRO A 105 -2.48 -28.60 -20.81
CA PRO A 105 -1.07 -28.23 -20.79
C PRO A 105 -0.77 -27.18 -21.87
N ASN A 106 -0.17 -26.04 -21.50
CA ASN A 106 0.24 -25.03 -22.49
C ASN A 106 1.68 -25.32 -22.96
N ASN A 107 1.84 -25.65 -24.24
CA ASN A 107 3.15 -25.82 -24.85
C ASN A 107 3.62 -24.45 -25.37
N THR A 108 4.67 -23.91 -24.76
CA THR A 108 5.25 -22.60 -25.11
C THR A 108 5.36 -22.39 -26.63
N ALA A 109 4.85 -21.24 -27.10
CA ALA A 109 4.91 -20.66 -28.44
C ALA A 109 3.91 -21.14 -29.53
N ASP A 110 3.61 -22.44 -29.68
CA ASP A 110 2.84 -22.92 -30.86
C ASP A 110 1.31 -22.92 -30.72
N ASP A 111 0.76 -22.89 -29.50
CA ASP A 111 -0.70 -23.00 -29.28
C ASP A 111 -1.39 -21.64 -29.05
N SER A 112 -0.78 -20.57 -29.56
CA SER A 112 -1.23 -19.20 -29.28
C SER A 112 -2.44 -18.77 -30.11
N THR A 113 -2.93 -19.53 -31.08
CA THR A 113 -3.98 -19.08 -31.99
C THR A 113 -5.31 -19.80 -31.75
N ARG A 114 -6.32 -19.07 -31.28
CA ARG A 114 -7.71 -19.34 -31.69
C ARG A 114 -7.81 -19.07 -33.19
N ASP A 115 -8.77 -19.72 -33.86
CA ASP A 115 -9.13 -19.52 -35.28
C ASP A 115 -9.52 -18.07 -35.66
N ASP A 116 -9.39 -17.10 -34.74
CA ASP A 116 -9.65 -15.67 -34.93
C ASP A 116 -8.37 -14.79 -34.99
N GLY A 117 -7.18 -15.39 -34.96
CA GLY A 117 -5.91 -14.67 -35.13
C GLY A 117 -5.53 -13.73 -33.97
N LYS A 118 -6.19 -13.82 -32.80
CA LYS A 118 -5.77 -13.12 -31.58
C LYS A 118 -5.05 -14.09 -30.64
N GLN A 119 -3.81 -13.76 -30.28
CA GLN A 119 -3.04 -14.53 -29.31
C GLN A 119 -3.76 -14.58 -27.96
N SER A 120 -4.20 -15.76 -27.53
CA SER A 120 -4.78 -15.95 -26.20
C SER A 120 -4.22 -17.22 -25.58
N TYR A 121 -3.35 -17.05 -24.58
CA TYR A 121 -2.81 -18.16 -23.78
C TYR A 121 -3.96 -18.85 -23.03
N THR A 122 -4.28 -20.09 -23.40
CA THR A 122 -5.23 -20.95 -22.66
C THR A 122 -4.49 -22.11 -22.03
N GLY A 123 -5.01 -22.65 -20.93
CA GLY A 123 -4.40 -23.78 -20.22
C GLY A 123 -3.50 -23.37 -19.06
N TYR A 124 -2.62 -24.25 -18.63
CA TYR A 124 -1.73 -23.97 -17.48
C TYR A 124 -0.25 -23.91 -17.86
N GLY A 125 0.45 -22.92 -17.32
CA GLY A 125 1.90 -22.77 -17.43
C GLY A 125 2.58 -23.44 -16.24
N TYR A 126 3.60 -24.28 -16.50
CA TYR A 126 4.24 -25.10 -15.47
C TYR A 126 5.77 -25.19 -15.64
N TYR A 127 6.37 -24.23 -16.34
CA TYR A 127 7.82 -24.26 -16.58
C TYR A 127 8.58 -24.09 -15.26
N ASN A 128 9.48 -25.03 -14.96
CA ASN A 128 10.24 -25.06 -13.70
C ASN A 128 9.36 -25.08 -12.44
N THR A 129 8.15 -25.63 -12.55
CA THR A 129 7.17 -25.72 -11.47
C THR A 129 7.31 -27.05 -10.73
N LYS A 130 7.21 -27.02 -9.40
CA LYS A 130 7.15 -28.21 -8.55
C LYS A 130 5.93 -28.12 -7.65
N ILE A 131 5.08 -29.14 -7.68
CA ILE A 131 3.87 -29.22 -6.83
C ILE A 131 3.85 -30.58 -6.15
N THR A 132 3.91 -30.56 -4.83
CA THR A 132 3.69 -31.75 -4.01
C THR A 132 2.88 -31.38 -2.79
N THR A 133 2.21 -32.35 -2.21
CA THR A 133 1.53 -32.25 -0.91
C THR A 133 1.78 -33.55 -0.17
N SER A 134 2.19 -33.47 1.10
CA SER A 134 2.48 -34.67 1.88
C SER A 134 1.18 -35.40 2.27
N GLY A 135 1.26 -36.72 2.44
CA GLY A 135 0.13 -37.51 2.94
C GLY A 135 -0.33 -37.08 4.34
N ALA A 136 0.61 -36.64 5.19
CA ALA A 136 0.32 -36.14 6.53
C ALA A 136 -0.46 -34.81 6.49
N ASP A 137 -0.03 -33.84 5.66
CA ASP A 137 -0.74 -32.57 5.48
C ASP A 137 -2.15 -32.81 4.93
N CYS A 138 -2.30 -33.75 4.01
CA CYS A 138 -3.60 -34.05 3.42
C CYS A 138 -4.55 -34.77 4.39
N ALA A 139 -4.04 -35.77 5.12
CA ALA A 139 -4.80 -36.51 6.12
C ALA A 139 -5.30 -35.60 7.25
N ALA A 140 -4.52 -34.59 7.64
CA ALA A 140 -4.93 -33.57 8.62
C ALA A 140 -6.19 -32.78 8.19
N THR A 141 -6.52 -32.78 6.90
CA THR A 141 -7.72 -32.14 6.34
C THR A 141 -8.83 -33.12 5.94
N ILE A 142 -8.71 -34.40 6.30
CA ILE A 142 -9.63 -35.47 5.86
C ILE A 142 -9.69 -35.55 4.32
N GLY A 143 -8.61 -35.12 3.65
CA GLY A 143 -8.51 -35.12 2.21
C GLY A 143 -7.78 -36.35 1.67
N PHE A 144 -7.81 -36.49 0.35
CA PHE A 144 -7.10 -37.54 -0.37
C PHE A 144 -6.13 -36.93 -1.38
N ILE A 145 -4.92 -37.52 -1.46
CA ILE A 145 -3.92 -37.11 -2.45
C ILE A 145 -4.38 -37.56 -3.83
N GLN A 146 -4.39 -36.63 -4.78
CA GLN A 146 -4.71 -36.88 -6.18
C GLN A 146 -3.69 -36.20 -7.10
N GLU A 147 -3.54 -36.72 -8.33
CA GLU A 147 -2.75 -36.08 -9.38
C GLU A 147 -3.56 -34.96 -10.02
N LEU A 148 -2.98 -33.76 -10.08
CA LEU A 148 -3.51 -32.63 -10.84
C LEU A 148 -3.00 -32.70 -12.28
N TRP A 149 -3.92 -32.59 -13.24
CA TRP A 149 -3.67 -32.68 -14.67
C TRP A 149 -2.98 -33.99 -15.11
N PRO A 150 -3.65 -35.15 -14.93
CA PRO A 150 -3.08 -36.45 -15.33
C PRO A 150 -3.00 -36.63 -16.86
N ASP A 151 -3.79 -35.87 -17.63
CA ASP A 151 -3.71 -35.89 -19.09
C ASP A 151 -2.47 -35.14 -19.58
N LYS A 152 -1.48 -35.90 -20.05
CA LYS A 152 -0.20 -35.42 -20.58
C LYS A 152 -0.11 -35.61 -22.10
N SER A 153 -1.24 -35.84 -22.77
CA SER A 153 -1.31 -36.13 -24.20
C SER A 153 -0.79 -34.98 -25.08
N MET A 154 -0.85 -33.74 -24.58
CA MET A 154 -0.28 -32.54 -25.18
C MET A 154 1.02 -32.18 -24.44
N GLY A 155 2.18 -32.68 -24.89
CA GLY A 155 3.39 -32.61 -24.06
C GLY A 155 4.70 -32.32 -24.79
N ASN A 156 5.35 -31.23 -24.36
CA ASN A 156 6.80 -31.04 -24.45
C ASN A 156 7.50 -32.18 -23.69
N TYR A 157 8.37 -32.95 -24.35
CA TYR A 157 8.95 -34.21 -23.81
C TYR A 157 9.70 -34.02 -22.48
N LYS A 158 10.13 -32.80 -22.15
CA LYS A 158 10.93 -32.47 -20.96
C LYS A 158 10.25 -32.73 -19.61
N TYR A 159 8.91 -32.79 -19.55
CA TYR A 159 8.17 -32.86 -18.29
C TYR A 159 7.04 -33.90 -18.28
N ALA A 160 7.00 -34.81 -19.26
CA ALA A 160 6.00 -35.88 -19.33
C ALA A 160 5.97 -36.81 -18.11
N SER A 161 7.08 -36.85 -17.34
CA SER A 161 7.23 -37.66 -16.13
C SER A 161 6.85 -36.95 -14.82
N GLU A 162 6.59 -35.64 -14.85
CA GLU A 162 6.25 -34.89 -13.63
C GLU A 162 4.85 -35.26 -13.14
N VAL A 163 4.68 -35.43 -11.83
CA VAL A 163 3.39 -35.78 -11.19
C VAL A 163 3.08 -34.73 -10.13
N PHE A 164 2.09 -33.89 -10.38
CA PHE A 164 1.69 -32.83 -9.45
C PHE A 164 0.70 -33.38 -8.42
N LYS A 165 1.18 -33.61 -7.19
CA LYS A 165 0.37 -34.17 -6.10
C LYS A 165 -0.30 -33.06 -5.29
N VAL A 166 -1.63 -33.08 -5.25
CA VAL A 166 -2.45 -32.13 -4.49
C VAL A 166 -3.36 -32.86 -3.52
N CYS A 167 -3.82 -32.17 -2.48
CA CYS A 167 -4.84 -32.69 -1.57
C CYS A 167 -6.24 -32.21 -1.95
N VAL A 168 -7.19 -33.13 -2.07
CA VAL A 168 -8.59 -32.82 -2.35
C VAL A 168 -9.43 -33.18 -1.14
N VAL A 169 -10.10 -32.18 -0.57
CA VAL A 169 -11.02 -32.35 0.57
C VAL A 169 -12.41 -32.69 0.03
N PRO A 170 -13.07 -33.74 0.53
CA PRO A 170 -14.42 -34.11 0.10
C PRO A 170 -15.45 -33.05 0.51
N ASP A 171 -16.47 -32.87 -0.32
CA ASP A 171 -17.63 -32.05 0.06
C ASP A 171 -18.35 -32.76 1.22
N VAL A 172 -18.63 -32.03 2.31
CA VAL A 172 -19.38 -32.57 3.46
C VAL A 172 -20.79 -32.90 2.97
N THR A 173 -21.01 -34.16 2.59
CA THR A 173 -22.33 -34.69 2.31
C THR A 173 -23.04 -34.84 3.65
N THR A 174 -23.99 -33.96 3.92
CA THR A 174 -25.06 -34.24 4.88
C THR A 174 -25.82 -35.45 4.35
N SER A 175 -25.40 -36.63 4.81
CA SER A 175 -26.02 -37.92 4.50
C SER A 175 -27.48 -37.91 4.97
N SER A 176 -28.41 -37.64 4.06
CA SER A 176 -29.78 -38.12 4.18
C SER A 176 -29.77 -39.63 3.95
N THR A 177 -29.78 -40.39 5.04
CA THR A 177 -29.88 -41.86 5.01
C THR A 177 -31.20 -42.28 4.33
N PRO A 178 -31.20 -43.23 3.37
CA PRO A 178 -32.42 -43.72 2.76
C PRO A 178 -33.14 -44.70 3.69
N THR A 179 -34.42 -44.46 3.93
CA THR A 179 -35.33 -45.31 4.70
C THR A 179 -35.61 -46.63 3.97
N PRO A 180 -35.44 -47.81 4.59
CA PRO A 180 -36.05 -49.05 4.11
C PRO A 180 -37.43 -49.26 4.74
N VAL A 181 -38.33 -49.84 3.93
CA VAL A 181 -39.73 -50.13 4.21
C VAL A 181 -39.90 -51.19 5.32
N THR A 182 -40.94 -50.96 6.12
CA THR A 182 -41.49 -51.68 7.27
C THR A 182 -41.65 -53.20 7.15
N THR A 183 -41.27 -53.94 8.21
CA THR A 183 -42.06 -55.06 8.78
C THR A 183 -41.73 -55.29 10.28
N ALA A 184 -42.74 -55.06 11.13
CA ALA A 184 -43.07 -55.54 12.49
C ALA A 184 -42.03 -55.57 13.68
N PRO A 185 -42.49 -55.30 14.94
CA PRO A 185 -41.68 -55.11 16.17
C PRO A 185 -41.55 -56.43 17.01
N PRO A 186 -40.89 -56.54 18.21
CA PRO A 186 -40.65 -55.52 19.26
C PRO A 186 -39.35 -55.60 20.12
N LYS A 187 -39.01 -54.49 20.81
CA LYS A 187 -38.98 -54.32 22.29
C LYS A 187 -38.13 -53.10 22.68
N ASP A 188 -38.78 -52.19 23.41
CA ASP A 188 -38.23 -50.95 23.94
C ASP A 188 -37.37 -51.19 25.19
N ASP A 189 -36.24 -50.49 25.30
CA ASP A 189 -35.54 -50.25 26.57
C ASP A 189 -34.87 -48.86 26.52
N ASN A 190 -35.59 -47.84 27.01
CA ASN A 190 -35.15 -46.43 27.05
C ASN A 190 -34.75 -45.99 28.47
N THR A 191 -33.89 -46.77 29.12
CA THR A 191 -33.45 -46.47 30.50
C THR A 191 -32.20 -45.57 30.56
N GLY A 192 -31.45 -45.43 29.46
CA GLY A 192 -30.18 -44.68 29.44
C GLY A 192 -30.29 -43.16 29.28
N VAL A 193 -31.32 -42.66 28.59
CA VAL A 193 -31.40 -41.24 28.20
C VAL A 193 -32.04 -40.36 29.28
N ILE A 194 -32.93 -40.92 30.11
CA ILE A 194 -33.66 -40.15 31.14
C ILE A 194 -32.75 -39.81 32.33
N VAL A 195 -31.78 -40.68 32.66
CA VAL A 195 -30.85 -40.44 33.79
C VAL A 195 -29.84 -39.33 33.45
N GLY A 196 -29.40 -39.22 32.20
CA GLY A 196 -28.42 -38.20 31.78
C GLY A 196 -28.95 -36.77 31.81
N VAL A 197 -30.22 -36.57 31.44
CA VAL A 197 -30.84 -35.23 31.40
C VAL A 197 -31.14 -34.70 32.80
N ILE A 198 -31.55 -35.56 33.74
CA ILE A 198 -31.84 -35.14 35.13
C ILE A 198 -30.56 -34.71 35.86
N VAL A 199 -29.46 -35.44 35.70
CA VAL A 199 -28.16 -35.09 36.31
C VAL A 199 -27.63 -33.78 35.74
N GLY A 200 -27.76 -33.56 34.43
CA GLY A 200 -27.36 -32.31 33.78
C GLY A 200 -28.11 -31.08 34.30
N VAL A 201 -29.43 -31.19 34.49
CA VAL A 201 -30.26 -30.07 34.97
C VAL A 201 -29.95 -29.73 36.44
N VAL A 202 -29.71 -30.72 37.29
CA VAL A 202 -29.37 -30.50 38.72
C VAL A 202 -28.01 -29.79 38.87
N VAL A 203 -27.01 -30.16 38.04
CA VAL A 203 -25.69 -29.51 38.07
C VAL A 203 -25.77 -28.05 37.62
N VAL A 204 -26.53 -27.77 36.54
CA VAL A 204 -26.68 -26.39 36.03
C VAL A 204 -27.42 -25.51 37.03
N LEU A 205 -28.46 -26.03 37.69
CA LEU A 205 -29.18 -25.29 38.74
C LEU A 205 -28.32 -25.06 39.98
N GLY A 206 -27.49 -26.04 40.38
CA GLY A 206 -26.56 -25.91 41.51
C GLY A 206 -25.50 -24.83 41.29
N VAL A 207 -24.92 -24.76 40.08
CA VAL A 207 -23.92 -23.73 39.72
C VAL A 207 -24.56 -22.34 39.66
N GLY A 208 -25.80 -22.24 39.14
CA GLY A 208 -26.56 -20.99 39.11
C GLY A 208 -26.82 -20.41 40.51
N VAL A 209 -27.23 -21.26 41.46
CA VAL A 209 -27.46 -20.84 42.86
C VAL A 209 -26.16 -20.46 43.56
N PHE A 210 -25.07 -21.20 43.34
CA PHE A 210 -23.76 -20.88 43.92
C PHE A 210 -23.24 -19.51 43.46
N CYS A 211 -23.36 -19.20 42.17
CA CYS A 211 -22.99 -17.89 41.62
C CYS A 211 -23.87 -16.76 42.15
N PHE A 212 -25.16 -17.03 42.41
CA PHE A 212 -26.08 -16.04 42.95
C PHE A 212 -25.82 -15.73 44.43
N VAL A 213 -25.47 -16.74 45.24
CA VAL A 213 -25.13 -16.57 46.66
C VAL A 213 -23.78 -15.87 46.84
N LYS A 214 -22.79 -16.15 45.98
CA LYS A 214 -21.46 -15.51 46.08
C LYS A 214 -21.46 -14.03 45.67
N ARG A 215 -22.48 -13.56 44.94
CA ARG A 215 -22.66 -12.14 44.56
C ARG A 215 -23.37 -11.29 45.61
N ARG A 216 -23.81 -11.88 46.72
CA ARG A 216 -24.36 -11.14 47.87
C ARG A 216 -23.47 -11.32 49.10
N LYS A 217 -22.39 -10.53 49.18
CA LYS A 217 -21.77 -10.20 50.48
C LYS A 217 -21.65 -8.67 50.60
N PRO A 218 -21.99 -8.07 51.76
CA PRO A 218 -22.03 -6.61 51.92
C PRO A 218 -20.64 -6.02 52.19
N GLN A 219 -20.42 -4.77 51.77
CA GLN A 219 -19.27 -3.95 52.18
C GLN A 219 -19.29 -3.65 53.69
N PRO A 220 -18.12 -3.55 54.36
CA PRO A 220 -18.01 -2.84 55.62
C PRO A 220 -17.51 -1.40 55.45
N GLU A 221 -18.10 -0.52 56.26
CA GLU A 221 -17.85 0.92 56.41
C GLU A 221 -16.50 1.31 57.02
N SER A 222 -16.18 2.59 56.85
CA SER A 222 -15.03 3.38 57.30
C SER A 222 -14.82 3.47 58.82
N THR A 223 -13.55 3.57 59.27
CA THR A 223 -13.20 4.35 60.48
C THR A 223 -11.72 4.78 60.50
N ASN A 224 -11.50 6.00 61.02
CA ASN A 224 -10.24 6.76 61.14
C ASN A 224 -9.17 6.11 62.06
N GLY A 225 -7.89 6.41 61.79
CA GLY A 225 -6.80 6.31 62.78
C GLY A 225 -5.37 6.37 62.20
N TYR A 226 -4.64 7.47 62.42
CA TYR A 226 -3.16 7.54 62.47
C TYR A 226 -2.67 7.20 63.91
N PRO A 227 -1.38 6.95 64.23
CA PRO A 227 -0.13 7.07 63.45
C PRO A 227 0.89 5.90 63.61
N GLU A 228 2.07 6.07 62.95
CA GLU A 228 3.42 5.78 63.49
C GLU A 228 4.29 4.62 62.92
N ARG A 229 5.28 5.02 62.08
CA ARG A 229 6.74 4.75 62.12
C ARG A 229 7.27 3.30 62.26
N SER A 230 8.04 2.83 61.25
CA SER A 230 9.52 2.71 61.28
C SER A 230 10.12 1.67 60.32
N SER A 231 11.04 2.17 59.47
CA SER A 231 12.41 1.70 59.20
C SER A 231 12.74 0.23 58.85
N ARG A 232 13.22 0.03 57.62
CA ARG A 232 14.47 -0.65 57.16
C ARG A 232 14.22 -1.11 55.71
N GLY A 233 15.02 -0.82 54.68
CA GLY A 233 16.46 -0.63 54.60
C GLY A 233 16.97 -1.68 53.60
N GLY A 234 17.41 -1.27 52.40
CA GLY A 234 17.94 -2.20 51.40
C GLY A 234 18.26 -1.56 50.05
N ARG A 235 19.47 -1.02 49.92
CA ARG A 235 20.11 -0.60 48.66
C ARG A 235 20.27 -1.79 47.70
N LYS A 236 20.06 -1.57 46.40
CA LYS A 236 21.05 -1.93 45.36
C LYS A 236 20.82 -1.15 44.07
N SER A 237 21.96 -0.73 43.52
CA SER A 237 22.20 0.10 42.33
C SER A 237 22.03 -0.71 41.04
N GLY A 238 21.70 -0.04 39.94
CA GLY A 238 21.75 -0.61 38.59
C GLY A 238 20.92 0.19 37.60
N GLY A 239 21.56 1.04 36.82
CA GLY A 239 20.92 2.04 35.96
C GLY A 239 20.29 1.50 34.68
N GLY A 240 19.58 2.38 33.99
CA GLY A 240 19.00 2.11 32.67
C GLY A 240 17.92 3.12 32.33
N ALA A 241 18.27 4.06 31.45
CA ALA A 241 17.47 5.20 31.04
C ALA A 241 16.20 4.83 30.25
N ALA A 242 15.14 5.61 30.44
CA ALA A 242 14.35 6.28 29.40
C ALA A 242 13.08 6.85 30.05
N HIS A 243 13.05 8.17 30.24
CA HIS A 243 11.81 8.88 30.58
C HIS A 243 11.12 9.23 29.28
N GLN A 244 9.99 8.58 29.06
CA GLN A 244 8.94 8.96 28.14
C GLN A 244 7.97 9.85 28.93
N GLU A 245 7.47 10.93 28.32
CA GLU A 245 6.14 11.54 28.52
C GLU A 245 6.08 12.80 27.64
N HIS A 246 5.29 12.76 26.56
CA HIS A 246 3.92 13.30 26.50
C HIS A 246 3.86 14.79 26.87
N TYR A 247 3.60 15.64 25.87
CA TYR A 247 2.94 16.92 26.11
C TYR A 247 1.71 17.07 25.21
N HIS A 248 0.61 17.26 25.92
CA HIS A 248 -0.67 17.77 25.44
C HIS A 248 -0.55 19.24 24.99
N GLN A 249 -1.21 19.53 23.87
CA GLN A 249 -2.27 20.54 23.71
C GLN A 249 -2.18 21.80 24.60
N PHE A 250 -1.93 22.95 23.96
CA PHE A 250 -2.15 24.27 24.54
C PHE A 250 -3.41 24.91 23.95
N ASP A 251 -4.34 25.22 24.84
CA ASP A 251 -5.48 26.09 24.63
C ASP A 251 -5.13 27.51 25.06
N GLY A 252 -5.80 28.50 24.45
CA GLY A 252 -5.47 29.92 24.56
C GLY A 252 -5.86 30.57 25.89
N GLY A 253 -5.30 31.75 26.15
CA GLY A 253 -5.62 32.52 27.34
C GLY A 253 -4.83 33.82 27.45
N ASP A 254 -5.36 34.85 26.80
CA ASP A 254 -4.99 36.27 26.90
C ASP A 254 -5.06 36.82 28.34
N LYS A 255 -4.15 37.74 28.69
CA LYS A 255 -4.29 38.82 29.69
C LYS A 255 -3.02 39.67 29.76
N GLY A 256 -3.15 40.93 29.35
CA GLY A 256 -2.06 41.89 29.25
C GLY A 256 -1.67 42.61 30.54
N SER A 257 -0.70 43.51 30.40
CA SER A 257 -0.55 44.74 31.19
C SER A 257 0.67 45.55 30.71
N ASN A 258 0.38 46.66 30.05
CA ASN A 258 1.06 47.96 30.04
C ASN A 258 2.44 48.09 30.74
N ASN A 259 3.42 48.63 30.01
CA ASN A 259 4.11 49.82 30.48
C ASN A 259 4.54 50.76 29.35
N ARG A 260 4.32 52.04 29.58
CA ARG A 260 4.37 53.18 28.66
C ARG A 260 5.70 53.91 28.85
N ARG A 261 6.41 54.26 27.77
CA ARG A 261 7.23 55.49 27.70
C ARG A 261 7.65 55.80 26.26
N SER A 262 7.18 56.95 25.79
CA SER A 262 7.51 57.63 24.54
C SER A 262 8.79 58.45 24.70
N VAL A 263 9.72 58.37 23.73
CA VAL A 263 10.62 59.48 23.36
C VAL A 263 10.89 59.40 21.84
N THR A 264 10.59 60.49 21.16
CA THR A 264 10.92 60.83 19.76
C THR A 264 12.38 61.27 19.59
N GLN A 265 13.08 60.81 18.54
CA GLN A 265 13.72 61.62 17.48
C GLN A 265 14.76 60.83 16.65
N ASN A 266 14.62 60.97 15.33
CA ASN A 266 15.59 61.00 14.23
C ASN A 266 17.02 60.42 14.40
N GLY A 267 17.44 59.63 13.40
CA GLY A 267 18.78 59.75 12.81
C GLY A 267 19.59 58.46 12.65
N THR A 268 20.05 58.26 11.42
CA THR A 268 21.30 57.60 10.99
C THR A 268 21.46 56.08 11.11
N THR A 269 21.49 55.47 9.92
CA THR A 269 22.35 54.37 9.45
C THR A 269 23.43 53.88 10.42
N HIS A 270 23.36 52.61 10.83
CA HIS A 270 24.55 51.87 11.28
C HIS A 270 24.51 50.42 10.81
N ASN A 271 25.46 50.11 9.92
CA ASN A 271 26.03 48.78 9.74
C ASN A 271 26.47 48.23 11.10
N LEU A 272 26.00 47.04 11.45
CA LEU A 272 26.56 46.23 12.53
C LEU A 272 26.93 44.87 11.96
N GLY A 273 28.21 44.76 11.57
CA GLY A 273 28.85 43.48 11.35
C GLY A 273 29.05 42.78 12.69
N ASN A 274 28.51 41.57 12.81
CA ASN A 274 28.83 40.69 13.93
C ASN A 274 30.02 39.79 13.54
N ARG A 275 31.17 40.06 14.18
CA ARG A 275 32.27 39.12 14.32
C ARG A 275 31.88 38.07 15.33
N PHE A 276 31.88 36.80 14.94
CA PHE A 276 31.98 35.67 15.86
C PHE A 276 33.24 34.87 15.53
N SER A 277 34.12 34.77 16.52
CA SER A 277 35.32 33.95 16.48
C SER A 277 35.03 32.56 17.06
N ASN A 278 35.02 31.58 16.16
CA ASN A 278 35.54 30.21 16.27
C ASN A 278 35.04 29.24 17.37
N SER A 279 34.35 28.19 16.93
CA SER A 279 34.71 26.79 17.29
C SER A 279 34.09 25.80 16.28
N GLY A 280 34.97 25.05 15.60
CA GLY A 280 34.72 23.81 14.84
C GLY A 280 33.35 23.61 14.17
N GLY A 281 33.20 24.09 12.93
CA GLY A 281 32.08 23.71 12.06
C GLY A 281 32.58 23.63 10.62
N GLN A 282 32.34 22.50 9.95
CA GLN A 282 32.60 22.38 8.51
C GLN A 282 31.87 23.51 7.78
N SER A 283 32.60 24.33 7.02
CA SER A 283 32.02 25.41 6.24
C SER A 283 31.06 24.83 5.21
N MET A 284 29.77 25.16 5.30
CA MET A 284 28.83 24.92 4.22
C MET A 284 29.37 25.52 2.93
N PRO A 285 29.35 24.80 1.79
CA PRO A 285 29.81 25.35 0.53
C PRO A 285 28.92 26.54 0.15
N SER A 286 29.48 27.75 0.21
CA SER A 286 28.86 28.96 -0.33
C SER A 286 29.44 29.17 -1.73
N LEU A 287 28.58 29.37 -2.73
CA LEU A 287 29.02 29.73 -4.08
C LEU A 287 29.82 31.03 -4.05
N THR A 288 30.90 31.10 -4.83
CA THR A 288 31.61 32.36 -5.04
C THR A 288 30.83 33.23 -6.03
N SER A 289 31.09 34.54 -6.06
CA SER A 289 30.46 35.45 -7.04
C SER A 289 30.75 35.03 -8.49
N THR A 290 31.90 34.40 -8.75
CA THR A 290 32.29 33.87 -10.05
C THR A 290 31.51 32.61 -10.43
N ASP A 291 31.15 31.77 -9.45
CA ASP A 291 30.33 30.59 -9.70
C ASP A 291 28.90 30.98 -10.04
N GLU A 292 28.35 31.99 -9.35
CA GLU A 292 27.00 32.50 -9.61
C GLU A 292 26.86 33.10 -11.02
N SER A 293 27.89 33.73 -11.57
CA SER A 293 27.84 34.28 -12.92
C SER A 293 27.80 33.23 -14.03
N ASN A 294 28.16 31.98 -13.72
CA ASN A 294 28.12 30.87 -14.68
C ASN A 294 26.74 30.20 -14.78
N ILE A 295 25.76 30.63 -13.98
CA ILE A 295 24.41 30.06 -13.97
C ILE A 295 23.54 30.81 -14.98
N ASN A 296 22.96 30.06 -15.93
CA ASN A 296 22.09 30.64 -16.94
C ASN A 296 20.61 30.62 -16.49
N LEU A 297 20.11 31.79 -16.08
CA LEU A 297 18.71 32.02 -15.69
C LEU A 297 17.83 32.59 -16.82
N VAL A 298 18.40 32.91 -17.98
CA VAL A 298 17.66 33.48 -19.13
C VAL A 298 16.43 32.65 -19.51
N PRO A 299 16.45 31.29 -19.50
CA PRO A 299 15.27 30.50 -19.81
C PRO A 299 14.06 30.75 -18.90
N LEU A 300 14.26 31.31 -17.70
CA LEU A 300 13.20 31.61 -16.74
C LEU A 300 12.65 33.03 -16.86
N ALA A 301 13.17 33.85 -17.77
CA ALA A 301 12.76 35.25 -17.90
C ALA A 301 11.25 35.41 -18.15
N LEU A 302 10.64 34.49 -18.91
CA LEU A 302 9.21 34.51 -19.24
C LEU A 302 8.29 34.15 -18.07
N VAL A 303 8.84 33.51 -17.02
CA VAL A 303 8.09 33.09 -15.82
C VAL A 303 8.53 33.86 -14.58
N ARG A 304 9.36 34.90 -14.75
CA ARG A 304 9.91 35.65 -13.64
C ARG A 304 8.82 36.49 -12.97
N ILE A 305 8.69 36.32 -11.66
CA ILE A 305 7.87 37.18 -10.79
C ILE A 305 8.77 37.89 -9.77
N GLU A 306 8.26 38.97 -9.20
CA GLU A 306 9.01 39.76 -8.21
C GLU A 306 9.06 39.02 -6.87
N ALA A 307 10.27 38.80 -6.34
CA ALA A 307 10.45 38.03 -5.09
C ALA A 307 9.73 38.66 -3.89
N ARG A 308 9.57 39.99 -3.88
CA ARG A 308 8.86 40.73 -2.83
C ARG A 308 7.35 40.47 -2.79
N ASP A 309 6.78 39.97 -3.89
CA ASP A 309 5.34 39.71 -4.00
C ASP A 309 4.99 38.29 -3.51
N VAL A 310 6.00 37.47 -3.21
CA VAL A 310 5.87 36.12 -2.66
C VAL A 310 6.13 36.17 -1.16
N LEU A 311 5.09 35.96 -0.36
CA LEU A 311 5.20 35.94 1.11
C LEU A 311 5.29 34.50 1.60
N LEU A 312 6.37 34.16 2.30
CA LEU A 312 6.57 32.82 2.88
C LEU A 312 5.99 32.76 4.29
N HIS A 313 5.28 31.67 4.60
CA HIS A 313 4.62 31.48 5.90
C HIS A 313 5.21 30.30 6.66
N GLN A 314 5.07 29.10 6.11
CA GLN A 314 5.39 27.86 6.81
C GLN A 314 6.28 26.96 5.95
N LYS A 315 7.30 26.33 6.57
CA LYS A 315 8.25 25.44 5.89
C LYS A 315 7.93 23.97 6.13
N PHE A 316 7.99 23.18 5.08
CA PHE A 316 7.87 21.72 5.05
C PHE A 316 9.02 21.14 4.20
N GLY A 317 10.11 20.74 4.84
CA GLY A 317 11.30 20.23 4.14
C GLY A 317 11.92 21.27 3.21
N GLU A 318 11.95 20.99 1.90
CA GLU A 318 12.46 21.89 0.84
C GLU A 318 11.37 22.83 0.27
N VAL A 319 10.12 22.74 0.75
CA VAL A 319 8.98 23.51 0.23
C VAL A 319 8.43 24.43 1.32
N TRP A 320 8.00 25.63 0.94
CA TRP A 320 7.30 26.57 1.80
C TRP A 320 5.86 26.74 1.33
N ARG A 321 4.90 26.84 2.25
CA ARG A 321 3.62 27.45 1.96
C ARG A 321 3.78 28.97 1.95
N GLY A 322 3.26 29.61 0.93
CA GLY A 322 3.32 31.06 0.72
C GLY A 322 2.02 31.63 0.17
N THR A 323 1.98 32.94 -0.01
CA THR A 323 0.94 33.61 -0.79
C THR A 323 1.57 34.46 -1.89
N PHE A 324 0.95 34.50 -3.06
CA PHE A 324 1.31 35.37 -4.17
C PHE A 324 0.05 36.06 -4.68
N HIS A 325 0.02 37.40 -4.64
CA HIS A 325 -1.16 38.22 -5.00
C HIS A 325 -2.48 37.80 -4.30
N GLY A 326 -2.39 37.27 -3.09
CA GLY A 326 -3.54 36.81 -2.30
C GLY A 326 -3.91 35.34 -2.49
N ASP A 327 -3.33 34.67 -3.49
CA ASP A 327 -3.54 33.23 -3.72
C ASP A 327 -2.50 32.41 -2.96
N ASP A 328 -2.93 31.27 -2.41
CA ASP A 328 -2.07 30.30 -1.74
C ASP A 328 -1.16 29.58 -2.74
N VAL A 329 0.14 29.52 -2.44
CA VAL A 329 1.17 28.91 -3.30
C VAL A 329 2.11 27.99 -2.53
N ALA A 330 2.71 27.04 -3.25
CA ALA A 330 3.84 26.23 -2.78
C ALA A 330 5.15 26.76 -3.40
N VAL A 331 6.14 27.05 -2.57
CA VAL A 331 7.41 27.63 -2.97
C VAL A 331 8.55 26.66 -2.68
N LYS A 332 9.08 26.03 -3.73
CA LYS A 332 10.18 25.08 -3.62
C LYS A 332 11.53 25.79 -3.76
N MET A 333 12.44 25.50 -2.84
CA MET A 333 13.79 26.04 -2.81
C MET A 333 14.82 24.90 -2.74
N LEU A 334 16.01 25.10 -3.31
CA LEU A 334 17.10 24.14 -3.12
C LEU A 334 17.57 24.13 -1.67
N HIS A 335 17.82 22.94 -1.13
CA HIS A 335 18.43 22.82 0.18
C HIS A 335 19.81 23.51 0.21
N PRO A 336 20.22 24.18 1.31
CA PRO A 336 21.52 24.86 1.38
C PRO A 336 22.74 23.99 1.04
N SER A 337 22.67 22.68 1.32
CA SER A 337 23.74 21.73 0.95
C SER A 337 23.75 21.32 -0.54
N ARG A 338 22.75 21.75 -1.31
CA ARG A 338 22.56 21.45 -2.75
C ARG A 338 22.73 22.70 -3.63
N VAL A 339 23.46 23.69 -3.13
CA VAL A 339 23.70 24.97 -3.82
C VAL A 339 25.02 24.87 -4.60
N THR A 340 25.03 24.04 -5.65
CA THR A 340 26.12 24.00 -6.65
C THR A 340 25.62 24.51 -8.00
N VAL A 341 26.52 24.99 -8.87
CA VAL A 341 26.17 25.47 -10.22
C VAL A 341 25.35 24.43 -10.99
N THR A 342 25.80 23.16 -10.97
CA THR A 342 25.11 22.05 -11.65
C THR A 342 23.71 21.80 -11.09
N GLN A 343 23.53 21.86 -9.77
CA GLN A 343 22.23 21.64 -9.14
C GLN A 343 21.27 22.79 -9.41
N ILE A 344 21.75 24.04 -9.39
CA ILE A 344 20.93 25.20 -9.75
C ILE A 344 20.54 25.13 -11.23
N GLN A 345 21.47 24.79 -12.13
CA GLN A 345 21.15 24.65 -13.55
C GLN A 345 20.16 23.50 -13.83
N SER A 346 20.26 22.40 -13.08
CA SER A 346 19.27 21.32 -13.11
C SER A 346 17.91 21.81 -12.63
N PHE A 347 17.87 22.62 -11.57
CA PHE A 347 16.62 23.20 -11.06
C PHE A 347 15.98 24.18 -12.04
N VAL A 348 16.78 25.04 -12.69
CA VAL A 348 16.34 25.89 -13.82
C VAL A 348 15.68 25.05 -14.91
N SER A 349 16.34 23.96 -15.33
CA SER A 349 15.82 23.08 -16.37
C SER A 349 14.49 22.43 -15.97
N LYS A 350 14.32 22.08 -14.68
CA LYS A 350 13.05 21.56 -14.15
C LYS A 350 11.93 22.59 -14.19
N ILE A 351 12.20 23.82 -13.76
CA ILE A 351 11.20 24.91 -13.80
C ILE A 351 10.79 25.19 -15.25
N GLN A 352 11.76 25.25 -16.16
CA GLN A 352 11.48 25.45 -17.59
C GLN A 352 10.63 24.32 -18.17
N LEU A 353 10.92 23.07 -17.81
CA LEU A 353 10.12 21.92 -18.23
C LEU A 353 8.69 22.00 -17.67
N MET A 354 8.54 22.33 -16.38
CA MET A 354 7.24 22.48 -15.75
C MET A 354 6.39 23.56 -16.43
N ASN A 355 7.01 24.66 -16.87
CA ASN A 355 6.33 25.72 -17.63
C ASN A 355 5.75 25.24 -18.97
N SER A 356 6.25 24.13 -19.53
CA SER A 356 5.73 23.56 -20.77
C SER A 356 4.48 22.69 -20.60
N PHE A 357 4.08 22.42 -19.35
CA PHE A 357 2.92 21.60 -19.05
C PHE A 357 1.64 22.41 -18.91
N ASP A 358 0.59 21.89 -19.54
CA ASP A 358 -0.79 22.35 -19.45
C ASP A 358 -1.69 21.11 -19.33
N SER A 359 -1.88 20.66 -18.08
CA SER A 359 -2.69 19.48 -17.77
C SER A 359 -3.33 19.63 -16.39
N PRO A 360 -4.61 19.23 -16.22
CA PRO A 360 -5.24 19.24 -14.90
C PRO A 360 -4.65 18.22 -13.93
N TYR A 361 -3.82 17.27 -14.41
CA TYR A 361 -3.24 16.18 -13.62
C TYR A 361 -1.74 16.37 -13.31
N ILE A 362 -1.19 17.54 -13.65
CA ILE A 362 0.20 17.93 -13.41
C ILE A 362 0.18 19.23 -12.61
N VAL A 363 1.01 19.32 -11.56
CA VAL A 363 1.12 20.54 -10.74
C VAL A 363 1.57 21.71 -11.63
N LYS A 364 0.80 22.78 -11.58
CA LYS A 364 1.00 23.98 -12.41
C LYS A 364 2.05 24.91 -11.81
N LEU A 365 2.95 25.37 -12.68
CA LEU A 365 3.85 26.47 -12.37
C LEU A 365 3.08 27.80 -12.31
N VAL A 366 3.29 28.57 -11.25
CA VAL A 366 2.83 29.96 -11.12
C VAL A 366 3.92 30.91 -11.60
N GLY A 367 5.18 30.65 -11.24
CA GLY A 367 6.32 31.44 -11.68
C GLY A 367 7.62 31.04 -11.00
N ALA A 368 8.67 31.82 -11.21
CA ALA A 368 9.94 31.68 -10.50
C ALA A 368 10.45 33.06 -10.05
N CYS A 369 11.09 33.13 -8.90
CA CYS A 369 11.68 34.35 -8.39
C CYS A 369 13.05 34.12 -7.77
N TRP A 370 13.89 35.15 -7.81
CA TRP A 370 15.25 35.13 -7.28
C TRP A 370 15.78 36.56 -7.14
N THR A 371 16.62 36.77 -6.14
CA THR A 371 17.53 37.92 -6.03
C THR A 371 18.95 37.55 -6.49
N ARG A 372 19.36 36.30 -6.27
CA ARG A 372 20.63 35.71 -6.73
C ARG A 372 20.38 34.28 -7.22
N PRO A 373 21.22 33.73 -8.12
CA PRO A 373 21.02 32.35 -8.58
C PRO A 373 20.90 31.31 -7.46
N SER A 374 21.62 31.51 -6.35
CA SER A 374 21.61 30.63 -5.18
C SER A 374 20.29 30.64 -4.38
N ASP A 375 19.45 31.67 -4.54
CA ASP A 375 18.16 31.80 -3.85
C ASP A 375 16.96 31.53 -4.75
N LEU A 376 17.19 30.95 -5.94
CA LEU A 376 16.15 30.61 -6.90
C LEU A 376 14.98 29.82 -6.26
N GLN A 377 13.77 30.32 -6.49
CA GLN A 377 12.53 29.75 -5.97
C GLN A 377 11.61 29.37 -7.13
N CYS A 378 11.03 28.17 -7.05
CA CYS A 378 9.96 27.72 -7.94
C CYS A 378 8.63 27.91 -7.23
N VAL A 379 7.74 28.74 -7.79
CA VAL A 379 6.42 29.03 -7.22
C VAL A 379 5.37 28.25 -8.00
N MET A 380 4.62 27.42 -7.31
CA MET A 380 3.66 26.46 -7.86
C MET A 380 2.31 26.64 -7.17
N GLU A 381 1.25 26.11 -7.79
CA GLU A 381 -0.03 26.00 -7.10
C GLU A 381 0.11 25.18 -5.80
N LEU A 382 -0.54 25.62 -4.72
CA LEU A 382 -0.58 24.85 -3.48
C LEU A 382 -1.56 23.69 -3.61
N MET A 383 -1.17 22.48 -3.22
CA MET A 383 -2.07 21.31 -3.15
C MET A 383 -2.36 21.03 -1.67
N ASP A 384 -3.59 21.33 -1.23
CA ASP A 384 -3.94 21.43 0.20
C ASP A 384 -4.01 20.08 0.94
N GLY A 385 -4.08 18.97 0.22
CA GLY A 385 -4.14 17.61 0.75
C GLY A 385 -2.77 16.97 1.00
N GLY A 386 -1.67 17.68 0.73
CA GLY A 386 -0.31 17.16 0.90
C GLY A 386 0.03 16.07 -0.14
N ASP A 387 1.06 15.28 0.14
CA ASP A 387 1.41 14.14 -0.71
C ASP A 387 0.67 12.86 -0.31
N LEU A 388 0.54 11.95 -1.27
CA LEU A 388 -0.19 10.71 -1.11
C LEU A 388 0.46 9.78 -0.06
N LYS A 389 1.77 9.86 0.19
CA LYS A 389 2.40 9.02 1.20
C LYS A 389 1.93 9.42 2.59
N ASP A 390 2.00 10.70 2.91
CA ASP A 390 1.52 11.23 4.20
C ASP A 390 0.01 11.00 4.36
N TYR A 391 -0.76 11.14 3.28
CA TYR A 391 -2.20 10.84 3.29
C TYR A 391 -2.47 9.37 3.63
N LEU A 392 -1.76 8.45 2.99
CA LEU A 392 -1.88 7.02 3.22
C LEU A 392 -1.46 6.59 4.64
N ASP A 393 -0.44 7.25 5.21
CA ASP A 393 0.02 6.98 6.58
C ASP A 393 -0.99 7.44 7.65
N THR A 394 -1.79 8.46 7.33
CA THR A 394 -2.72 9.10 8.28
C THR A 394 -4.17 8.62 8.13
N HIS A 395 -4.51 7.93 7.05
CA HIS A 395 -5.87 7.47 6.76
C HIS A 395 -5.96 5.93 6.74
N SER A 396 -6.91 5.40 7.52
CA SER A 396 -7.18 3.95 7.50
C SER A 396 -7.85 3.51 6.19
N PRO A 397 -7.77 2.22 5.80
CA PRO A 397 -8.50 1.69 4.63
C PRO A 397 -9.99 1.96 4.64
N ALA A 398 -10.60 2.05 5.82
CA ALA A 398 -12.02 2.32 5.96
C ALA A 398 -12.35 3.79 5.64
N GLN A 399 -11.39 4.70 5.79
CA GLN A 399 -11.51 6.12 5.47
C GLN A 399 -11.10 6.44 4.03
N PHE A 400 -10.33 5.56 3.39
CA PHE A 400 -9.89 5.69 2.01
C PHE A 400 -10.36 4.49 1.20
N ASP A 401 -11.61 4.58 0.73
CA ASP A 401 -12.28 3.46 0.06
C ASP A 401 -11.76 3.22 -1.37
N TRP A 402 -12.22 2.13 -1.98
CA TRP A 402 -11.82 1.79 -3.34
C TRP A 402 -12.29 2.79 -4.41
N ILE A 403 -13.35 3.56 -4.15
CA ILE A 403 -13.85 4.57 -5.08
C ILE A 403 -12.87 5.75 -5.11
N ASP A 404 -12.42 6.19 -3.95
CA ASP A 404 -11.41 7.24 -3.83
C ASP A 404 -10.05 6.80 -4.36
N LYS A 405 -9.60 5.59 -4.01
CA LYS A 405 -8.39 4.98 -4.58
C LYS A 405 -8.43 4.97 -6.10
N TYR A 406 -9.55 4.50 -6.66
CA TYR A 406 -9.74 4.44 -8.10
C TYR A 406 -9.67 5.83 -8.74
N ARG A 407 -10.29 6.84 -8.11
CA ARG A 407 -10.24 8.23 -8.58
C ARG A 407 -8.80 8.75 -8.61
N TYR A 408 -7.99 8.52 -7.57
CA TYR A 408 -6.60 8.96 -7.54
C TYR A 408 -5.75 8.24 -8.58
N ILE A 409 -5.91 6.91 -8.71
CA ILE A 409 -5.22 6.10 -9.74
C ILE A 409 -5.54 6.64 -11.13
N TYR A 410 -6.81 6.90 -11.42
CA TYR A 410 -7.25 7.41 -12.70
C TYR A 410 -6.56 8.74 -13.04
N GLN A 411 -6.57 9.69 -12.09
CA GLN A 411 -5.94 11.00 -12.28
C GLN A 411 -4.42 10.91 -12.47
N ILE A 412 -3.75 10.01 -11.75
CA ILE A 412 -2.31 9.74 -11.93
C ILE A 412 -2.02 9.18 -13.32
N VAL A 413 -2.83 8.21 -13.77
CA VAL A 413 -2.69 7.61 -15.11
C VAL A 413 -2.91 8.65 -16.20
N GLU A 414 -3.92 9.52 -16.07
CA GLU A 414 -4.15 10.61 -17.03
C GLU A 414 -2.97 11.59 -17.06
N GLY A 415 -2.37 11.92 -15.91
CA GLY A 415 -1.13 12.70 -15.85
C GLY A 415 0.04 12.03 -16.58
N LEU A 416 0.21 10.71 -16.43
CA LEU A 416 1.23 9.96 -17.15
C LEU A 416 0.96 9.87 -18.65
N VAL A 417 -0.30 9.66 -19.08
CA VAL A 417 -0.70 9.68 -20.48
C VAL A 417 -0.37 11.02 -21.11
N TYR A 418 -0.67 12.12 -20.40
CA TYR A 418 -0.31 13.47 -20.83
C TYR A 418 1.19 13.63 -21.04
N LEU A 419 2.03 13.27 -20.06
CA LEU A 419 3.49 13.38 -20.19
C LEU A 419 4.03 12.55 -21.35
N HIS A 420 3.54 11.32 -21.50
CA HIS A 420 3.95 10.44 -22.59
C HIS A 420 3.53 10.97 -23.97
N SER A 421 2.41 11.70 -24.07
CA SER A 421 2.01 12.37 -25.32
C SER A 421 3.01 13.45 -25.76
N LEU A 422 3.77 14.01 -24.81
CA LEU A 422 4.86 14.96 -25.04
C LEU A 422 6.23 14.27 -25.16
N ASN A 423 6.28 12.93 -25.23
CA ASN A 423 7.49 12.11 -25.19
C ASN A 423 8.34 12.34 -23.91
N ILE A 424 7.69 12.66 -22.79
CA ILE A 424 8.35 12.86 -21.49
C ILE A 424 8.05 11.68 -20.58
N ILE A 425 9.10 11.08 -20.02
CA ILE A 425 9.00 10.01 -19.03
C ILE A 425 9.26 10.64 -17.65
N HIS A 426 8.34 10.46 -16.70
CA HIS A 426 8.46 11.03 -15.34
C HIS A 426 9.68 10.50 -14.57
N ARG A 427 9.97 9.20 -14.71
CA ARG A 427 11.09 8.43 -14.11
C ARG A 427 11.11 8.30 -12.58
N ASP A 428 10.36 9.11 -11.84
CA ASP A 428 10.33 9.11 -10.36
C ASP A 428 8.88 9.11 -9.85
N VAL A 429 8.02 8.27 -10.42
CA VAL A 429 6.65 8.11 -9.93
C VAL A 429 6.69 7.32 -8.61
N LYS A 430 6.31 8.00 -7.52
CA LYS A 430 6.19 7.46 -6.16
C LYS A 430 5.14 8.24 -5.38
N SER A 431 4.63 7.68 -4.29
CA SER A 431 3.58 8.30 -3.46
C SER A 431 3.92 9.72 -2.99
N HIS A 432 5.18 10.02 -2.66
CA HIS A 432 5.63 11.38 -2.31
C HIS A 432 5.54 12.41 -3.45
N ASN A 433 5.51 11.96 -4.71
CA ASN A 433 5.44 12.82 -5.90
C ASN A 433 4.01 12.89 -6.48
N VAL A 434 3.02 12.40 -5.72
CA VAL A 434 1.59 12.50 -6.02
C VAL A 434 0.98 13.43 -4.98
N LEU A 435 0.53 14.61 -5.41
CA LEU A 435 -0.09 15.59 -4.52
C LEU A 435 -1.61 15.52 -4.61
N LEU A 436 -2.27 15.72 -3.48
CA LEU A 436 -3.71 15.69 -3.33
C LEU A 436 -4.25 17.09 -3.06
N ASP A 437 -5.45 17.36 -3.55
CA ASP A 437 -6.16 18.60 -3.28
C ASP A 437 -7.66 18.36 -3.19
N SER A 438 -8.30 19.03 -2.23
CA SER A 438 -9.73 18.93 -1.93
C SER A 438 -10.62 19.35 -3.10
N THR A 439 -10.13 20.25 -3.96
CA THR A 439 -10.90 20.89 -5.03
C THR A 439 -10.38 20.48 -6.41
N LYS A 440 -9.05 20.41 -6.57
CA LYS A 440 -8.35 20.17 -7.84
C LYS A 440 -8.06 18.70 -8.09
N GLY A 441 -8.22 17.84 -7.07
CA GLY A 441 -7.96 16.41 -7.16
C GLY A 441 -6.47 16.07 -7.09
N THR A 442 -6.09 14.93 -7.65
CA THR A 442 -4.73 14.40 -7.61
C THR A 442 -3.90 14.87 -8.80
N LYS A 443 -2.66 15.30 -8.53
CA LYS A 443 -1.70 15.74 -9.55
C LYS A 443 -0.30 15.18 -9.30
N LEU A 444 0.45 14.93 -10.37
CA LEU A 444 1.86 14.56 -10.28
C LEU A 444 2.75 15.80 -10.12
N THR A 445 3.89 15.62 -9.46
CA THR A 445 4.94 16.65 -9.30
C THR A 445 6.34 16.03 -9.43
N ASP A 446 7.37 16.88 -9.37
CA ASP A 446 8.77 16.46 -9.29
C ASP A 446 9.25 15.53 -10.43
N PHE A 447 8.99 15.98 -11.66
CA PHE A 447 9.44 15.33 -12.88
C PHE A 447 10.96 15.43 -13.07
N GLY A 448 11.60 14.32 -13.42
CA GLY A 448 13.02 14.29 -13.75
C GLY A 448 13.30 14.85 -15.15
N VAL A 449 14.30 15.72 -15.28
CA VAL A 449 14.84 16.11 -16.59
C VAL A 449 15.86 15.06 -16.99
N SER A 450 15.55 14.28 -18.02
CA SER A 450 16.56 13.56 -18.78
C SER A 450 16.10 13.51 -20.22
N LYS A 451 16.59 14.48 -21.01
CA LYS A 451 16.53 14.44 -22.47
C LYS A 451 17.57 13.48 -23.07
N GLU A 452 18.43 12.88 -22.24
CA GLU A 452 19.42 11.91 -22.69
C GLU A 452 18.80 10.49 -22.70
N ASP A 453 19.05 9.81 -23.82
CA ASP A 453 18.56 8.50 -24.28
C ASP A 453 17.14 8.38 -24.85
N ILE A 454 16.93 9.04 -26.01
CA ILE A 454 15.96 8.56 -27.03
C ILE A 454 16.67 7.66 -28.08
N GLN A 455 17.92 7.24 -27.85
CA GLN A 455 18.66 6.34 -28.76
C GLN A 455 18.81 4.89 -28.25
N GLY A 456 18.07 4.49 -27.22
CA GLY A 456 18.02 3.12 -26.72
C GLY A 456 16.73 2.40 -27.11
N VAL A 457 16.79 1.61 -28.17
CA VAL A 457 15.72 0.72 -28.65
C VAL A 457 15.19 -0.18 -27.51
N GLY A 458 13.87 -0.17 -27.26
CA GLY A 458 13.13 -1.37 -26.83
C GLY A 458 12.66 -1.53 -25.38
N THR A 459 13.23 -0.87 -24.36
CA THR A 459 13.00 -1.30 -22.95
C THR A 459 12.06 -0.40 -22.12
N PHE A 460 11.83 0.86 -22.50
CA PHE A 460 11.15 1.83 -21.63
C PHE A 460 9.62 1.73 -21.59
N ARG A 461 8.99 1.04 -22.55
CA ARG A 461 7.53 0.78 -22.50
C ARG A 461 7.10 -0.11 -21.32
N TRP A 462 8.04 -0.86 -20.72
CA TRP A 462 7.81 -1.74 -19.57
C TRP A 462 8.06 -1.09 -18.21
N LEU A 463 8.67 0.10 -18.16
CA LEU A 463 8.88 0.86 -16.93
C LEU A 463 7.60 1.59 -16.45
N ALA A 464 6.70 1.96 -17.37
CA ALA A 464 5.40 2.52 -17.01
C ALA A 464 4.52 1.52 -16.25
N PRO A 465 4.40 0.23 -16.66
CA PRO A 465 3.73 -0.81 -15.87
C PRO A 465 4.33 -1.04 -14.49
N THR A 466 5.65 -0.99 -14.32
CA THR A 466 6.29 -1.26 -13.02
C THR A 466 6.16 -0.09 -12.05
N GLN A 467 6.32 1.16 -12.50
CA GLN A 467 6.17 2.33 -11.63
C GLN A 467 4.71 2.58 -11.23
N VAL A 468 3.77 2.40 -12.16
CA VAL A 468 2.34 2.41 -11.83
C VAL A 468 2.00 1.20 -10.95
N GLY A 469 2.64 0.04 -11.19
CA GLY A 469 2.52 -1.15 -10.35
C GLY A 469 2.93 -0.92 -8.91
N VAL A 470 4.06 -0.24 -8.67
CA VAL A 470 4.55 0.15 -7.34
C VAL A 470 3.59 1.13 -6.67
N LEU A 471 3.08 2.11 -7.40
CA LEU A 471 2.15 3.09 -6.84
C LEU A 471 0.75 2.52 -6.56
N LEU A 472 0.30 1.58 -7.40
CA LEU A 472 -0.85 0.73 -7.13
C LEU A 472 -0.60 -0.18 -5.92
N GLY A 473 0.63 -0.70 -5.79
CA GLY A 473 1.12 -1.38 -4.62
C GLY A 473 0.91 -0.52 -3.37
N ASP A 474 1.50 0.68 -3.31
CA ASP A 474 1.37 1.61 -2.17
C ASP A 474 -0.10 1.93 -1.82
N LEU A 475 -0.93 2.24 -2.84
CA LEU A 475 -2.36 2.53 -2.66
C LEU A 475 -3.18 1.31 -2.18
N CYS A 476 -2.74 0.10 -2.51
CA CYS A 476 -3.33 -1.13 -1.99
C CYS A 476 -2.77 -1.46 -0.58
N LEU A 477 -1.46 -1.29 -0.38
CA LEU A 477 -0.67 -1.75 0.76
C LEU A 477 -0.83 -0.91 2.03
N GLU A 478 -0.82 0.42 1.97
CA GLU A 478 -0.78 1.24 3.21
C GLU A 478 -2.10 1.17 3.99
N SER A 479 -3.17 0.75 3.32
CA SER A 479 -4.40 0.31 3.97
C SER A 479 -4.16 -0.80 5.01
N THR A 480 -3.20 -1.70 4.81
CA THR A 480 -3.03 -2.87 5.69
C THR A 480 -2.09 -2.64 6.88
N ARG A 481 -1.20 -1.62 6.84
CA ARG A 481 -0.27 -1.35 7.95
C ARG A 481 -0.95 -0.88 9.22
N ILE A 482 -2.03 -0.10 9.10
CA ILE A 482 -2.75 0.44 10.26
C ILE A 482 -3.62 -0.63 10.96
N HIS A 483 -4.00 -1.71 10.27
CA HIS A 483 -4.77 -2.81 10.88
C HIS A 483 -3.93 -3.73 11.79
N SER A 484 -2.61 -3.84 11.52
CA SER A 484 -1.69 -4.66 12.34
C SER A 484 -1.37 -4.02 13.70
N GLN A 485 -1.38 -2.68 13.81
CA GLN A 485 -1.10 -1.98 15.07
C GLN A 485 -2.29 -1.95 16.05
N ARG A 486 -3.52 -2.30 15.63
CA ARG A 486 -4.72 -2.29 16.50
C ARG A 486 -5.09 -3.63 17.13
N ILE A 487 -4.41 -4.72 16.78
CA ILE A 487 -4.64 -6.06 17.37
C ILE A 487 -3.59 -6.37 18.47
N GLY A 488 -2.66 -5.45 18.72
CA GLY A 488 -1.63 -5.53 19.76
C GLY A 488 -1.81 -4.53 20.90
N THR A 489 -3.00 -4.46 21.50
CA THR A 489 -3.22 -3.92 22.87
C THR A 489 -4.37 -4.64 23.56
#